data_AF-A0A1G2G003-F1
#
_entry.id   AF-A0A1G2G003-F1
#
_cell.length_a   1.000
_cell.length_b   1.000
_cell.length_c   1.000
_cell.angle_alpha   90.00
_cell.angle_beta   90.00
_cell.angle_gamma   90.00
#
_symmetry.space_group_name_H-M   'P 1'
#
loop_
_entity.id
_entity.type
_entity.pdbx_description
1 polymer ?
#
loop_
_entity_poly.entity_id
_entity_poly.type
_entity_poly.pdbx_seq_one_letter_code
_entity_poly.pdbx_strand_id
1 'polypeptide(L)'
;MKKSIVIVIIILVVTSVFFVWQRGWLRDGEESTIILREDLPPAPAGYKTLKEDPAFVAEIPADIVKKYREGFDEIIKTIEEHPDSFGAWFNMGSIKSVFGDFQGAEEAWLYATQISPLQARSLMNLGDLYRNKLKNYEKAEWAYISAIERHDASVDSVALYRELASLYRFSYTEKKEFAISILEQGIEADLGNDSELFTLAGMWAWEDGDFEKAAGFYEQYLTVNPDQVEAKKDLERIRRREPLP
;
A
#
# COMPACT_ATOMS: atom_id res chain seq x y z
N MET A 1 10.06 -13.93 -21.68
CA MET A 1 10.51 -14.95 -20.70
C MET A 1 11.48 -14.45 -19.61
N LYS A 2 12.04 -13.23 -19.65
CA LYS A 2 12.94 -12.72 -18.59
C LYS A 2 12.33 -11.65 -17.65
N LYS A 3 11.10 -11.17 -17.89
CA LYS A 3 10.59 -9.91 -17.32
C LYS A 3 9.72 -10.04 -16.06
N SER A 4 9.00 -11.15 -15.89
CA SER A 4 8.19 -11.44 -14.68
C SER A 4 9.01 -11.92 -13.47
N ILE A 5 10.34 -11.76 -13.49
CA ILE A 5 11.26 -12.34 -12.50
C ILE A 5 11.45 -11.41 -11.29
N VAL A 6 11.26 -10.10 -11.43
CA VAL A 6 11.62 -9.12 -10.39
C VAL A 6 10.66 -9.20 -9.20
N ILE A 7 9.35 -9.05 -9.38
CA ILE A 7 8.39 -9.25 -8.28
C ILE A 7 8.47 -10.70 -7.79
N VAL A 8 8.60 -11.72 -8.64
CA VAL A 8 8.74 -13.12 -8.17
C VAL A 8 9.98 -13.35 -7.28
N ILE A 9 11.12 -12.73 -7.58
CA ILE A 9 12.31 -12.79 -6.72
C ILE A 9 12.10 -11.99 -5.43
N ILE A 10 11.52 -10.80 -5.52
CA ILE A 10 11.21 -9.99 -4.33
C ILE A 10 10.20 -10.73 -3.44
N ILE A 11 9.19 -11.39 -4.02
CA ILE A 11 8.19 -12.24 -3.35
C ILE A 11 8.85 -13.39 -2.60
N LEU A 12 9.78 -14.12 -3.20
CA LEU A 12 10.44 -15.24 -2.53
C LEU A 12 11.23 -14.78 -1.29
N VAL A 13 11.77 -13.57 -1.32
CA VAL A 13 12.44 -12.95 -0.17
C VAL A 13 11.41 -12.43 0.85
N VAL A 14 10.39 -11.71 0.39
CA VAL A 14 9.36 -11.06 1.23
C VAL A 14 8.48 -12.08 1.97
N THR A 15 8.13 -13.20 1.35
CA THR A 15 7.39 -14.30 2.00
C THR A 15 8.21 -14.98 3.10
N SER A 16 9.52 -15.12 2.91
CA SER A 16 10.43 -15.67 3.92
C SER A 16 10.63 -14.74 5.13
N VAL A 17 10.71 -13.42 4.88
CA VAL A 17 10.79 -12.38 5.92
C VAL A 17 9.45 -12.26 6.65
N PHE A 18 8.33 -12.32 5.95
CA PHE A 18 6.99 -12.27 6.54
C PHE A 18 6.70 -13.47 7.45
N PHE A 19 7.11 -14.69 7.10
CA PHE A 19 6.92 -15.85 7.97
C PHE A 19 7.70 -15.71 9.30
N VAL A 20 8.88 -15.09 9.25
CA VAL A 20 9.68 -14.77 10.45
C VAL A 20 9.04 -13.65 11.27
N TRP A 21 8.46 -12.66 10.60
CA TRP A 21 7.82 -11.51 11.22
C TRP A 21 6.43 -11.79 11.79
N GLN A 22 5.61 -12.59 11.12
CA GLN A 22 4.34 -13.10 11.64
C GLN A 22 4.59 -13.97 12.88
N ARG A 23 5.68 -14.74 12.89
CA ARG A 23 6.16 -15.43 14.10
C ARG A 23 6.69 -14.46 15.16
N GLY A 24 7.36 -13.38 14.78
CA GLY A 24 7.85 -12.34 15.70
C GLY A 24 6.73 -11.54 16.37
N TRP A 25 5.69 -11.15 15.62
CA TRP A 25 4.48 -10.52 16.16
C TRP A 25 3.74 -11.44 17.13
N LEU A 26 3.75 -12.76 16.87
CA LEU A 26 3.22 -13.77 17.80
C LEU A 26 4.15 -14.10 18.99
N ARG A 27 5.44 -13.70 18.97
CA ARG A 27 6.45 -14.13 19.96
C ARG A 27 6.97 -13.00 20.86
N ASP A 28 7.14 -11.80 20.32
CA ASP A 28 7.84 -10.69 20.98
C ASP A 28 6.86 -9.57 21.45
N GLY A 29 5.56 -9.73 21.23
CA GLY A 29 4.54 -8.95 21.94
C GLY A 29 4.42 -9.44 23.38
N GLU A 30 4.92 -8.66 24.34
CA GLU A 30 4.81 -8.97 25.78
C GLU A 30 3.38 -9.40 26.16
N GLU A 31 3.27 -10.64 26.64
CA GLU A 31 2.20 -11.21 27.46
C GLU A 31 0.90 -10.39 27.60
N SER A 32 0.03 -10.41 26.57
CA SER A 32 -1.43 -10.39 26.76
C SER A 32 -2.13 -10.56 25.40
N THR A 33 -2.69 -11.74 25.21
CA THR A 33 -3.37 -12.14 23.98
C THR A 33 -4.82 -12.43 24.34
N ILE A 34 -5.71 -11.46 24.12
CA ILE A 34 -7.13 -11.61 24.46
C ILE A 34 -7.73 -12.61 23.48
N ILE A 35 -8.12 -13.78 23.98
CA ILE A 35 -8.80 -14.79 23.16
C ILE A 35 -10.28 -14.40 23.09
N LEU A 36 -10.68 -13.79 21.98
CA LEU A 36 -12.09 -13.49 21.71
C LEU A 36 -12.82 -14.69 21.08
N ARG A 37 -12.10 -15.51 20.32
CA ARG A 37 -12.58 -16.72 19.65
C ARG A 37 -11.40 -17.68 19.43
N GLU A 38 -11.60 -18.98 19.62
CA GLU A 38 -10.50 -19.97 19.64
C GLU A 38 -9.85 -20.25 18.28
N ASP A 39 -10.57 -20.04 17.18
CA ASP A 39 -10.11 -20.25 15.80
C ASP A 39 -9.56 -18.98 15.13
N LEU A 40 -9.57 -17.85 15.84
CA LEU A 40 -8.92 -16.61 15.41
C LEU A 40 -7.55 -16.47 16.10
N PRO A 41 -6.60 -15.75 15.49
CA PRO A 41 -5.45 -15.29 16.24
C PRO A 41 -5.92 -14.46 17.45
N PRO A 42 -5.14 -14.39 18.54
CA PRO A 42 -5.56 -13.57 19.66
C PRO A 42 -5.58 -12.08 19.33
N ALA A 43 -6.56 -11.37 19.89
CA ALA A 43 -6.69 -9.94 19.69
C ALA A 43 -5.54 -9.17 20.38
N PRO A 44 -5.07 -8.05 19.79
CA PRO A 44 -4.08 -7.18 20.42
C PRO A 44 -4.59 -6.66 21.77
N ALA A 45 -3.85 -6.80 22.86
CA ALA A 45 -4.35 -6.39 24.19
C ALA A 45 -4.77 -4.92 24.29
N GLY A 46 -4.09 -4.04 23.53
CA GLY A 46 -4.38 -2.60 23.48
C GLY A 46 -5.55 -2.21 22.59
N TYR A 47 -6.30 -3.15 22.01
CA TYR A 47 -7.32 -2.82 21.00
C TYR A 47 -8.43 -1.90 21.52
N LYS A 48 -8.76 -1.98 22.82
CA LYS A 48 -9.78 -1.14 23.48
C LYS A 48 -9.30 0.26 23.86
N THR A 49 -8.02 0.56 23.67
CA THR A 49 -7.44 1.86 24.07
C THR A 49 -7.15 2.69 22.84
N LEU A 50 -7.69 3.91 22.77
CA LEU A 50 -7.31 4.89 21.75
C LEU A 50 -6.21 5.78 22.34
N LYS A 51 -4.97 5.65 21.85
CA LYS A 51 -3.92 6.63 22.16
C LYS A 51 -4.15 7.85 21.27
N GLU A 52 -3.95 9.05 21.81
CA GLU A 52 -4.26 10.27 21.08
C GLU A 52 -3.04 11.17 21.08
N ASP A 53 -2.54 11.45 19.89
CA ASP A 53 -1.51 12.47 19.70
C ASP A 53 -2.19 13.84 19.65
N PRO A 54 -1.91 14.76 20.61
CA PRO A 54 -2.53 16.08 20.65
C PRO A 54 -2.33 16.89 19.37
N ALA A 55 -1.23 16.69 18.63
CA ALA A 55 -0.97 17.39 17.38
C ALA A 55 -1.99 16.97 16.30
N PHE A 56 -2.29 15.67 16.20
CA PHE A 56 -3.27 15.14 15.25
C PHE A 56 -4.69 15.53 15.66
N VAL A 57 -5.02 15.42 16.95
CA VAL A 57 -6.36 15.80 17.45
C VAL A 57 -6.65 17.27 17.22
N ALA A 58 -5.65 18.15 17.34
CA ALA A 58 -5.81 19.59 17.11
C ALA A 58 -6.16 19.95 15.65
N GLU A 59 -5.84 19.09 14.68
CA GLU A 59 -6.16 19.29 13.26
C GLU A 59 -7.61 18.89 12.92
N ILE A 60 -8.32 18.25 13.85
CA ILE A 60 -9.66 17.70 13.62
C ILE A 60 -10.70 18.59 14.32
N PRO A 61 -11.80 18.97 13.63
CA PRO A 61 -12.90 19.69 14.28
C PRO A 61 -13.47 18.94 15.50
N ALA A 62 -13.80 19.67 16.57
CA ALA A 62 -14.17 19.07 17.85
C ALA A 62 -15.41 18.16 17.79
N ASP A 63 -16.39 18.49 16.95
CA ASP A 63 -17.58 17.67 16.68
C ASP A 63 -17.22 16.35 15.98
N ILE A 64 -16.23 16.39 15.09
CA ILE A 64 -15.71 15.21 14.39
C ILE A 64 -14.87 14.34 15.35
N VAL A 65 -14.05 14.95 16.22
CA VAL A 65 -13.33 14.23 17.28
C VAL A 65 -14.31 13.45 18.16
N LYS A 66 -15.40 14.10 18.58
CA LYS A 66 -16.45 13.47 19.38
C LYS A 66 -17.06 12.26 18.65
N LYS A 67 -17.42 12.44 17.37
CA LYS A 67 -17.99 11.36 16.55
C LYS A 67 -17.04 10.17 16.39
N TYR A 68 -15.74 10.41 16.20
CA TYR A 68 -14.78 9.32 16.10
C TYR A 68 -14.60 8.55 17.41
N ARG A 69 -14.63 9.21 18.57
CA ARG A 69 -14.58 8.54 19.88
C ARG A 69 -15.81 7.67 20.10
N GLU A 70 -17.00 8.20 19.83
CA GLU A 70 -18.25 7.42 19.89
C GLU A 70 -18.22 6.24 18.92
N GLY A 71 -17.70 6.44 17.71
CA GLY A 71 -17.50 5.38 16.73
C GLY A 71 -16.50 4.32 17.20
N PHE A 72 -15.43 4.71 17.89
CA PHE A 72 -14.45 3.78 18.45
C PHE A 72 -15.07 2.89 19.54
N ASP A 73 -15.86 3.47 20.44
CA ASP A 73 -16.58 2.71 21.47
C ASP A 73 -17.56 1.70 20.86
N GLU A 74 -18.24 2.07 19.77
CA GLU A 74 -19.15 1.16 19.06
C GLU A 74 -18.42 0.05 18.32
N ILE A 75 -17.25 0.35 17.75
CA ILE A 75 -16.38 -0.65 17.13
C ILE A 75 -15.89 -1.66 18.17
N ILE A 76 -15.55 -1.23 19.39
CA ILE A 76 -15.16 -2.15 20.48
C ILE A 76 -16.28 -3.14 20.78
N LYS A 77 -17.53 -2.66 20.96
CA LYS A 77 -18.68 -3.54 21.19
C LYS A 77 -18.88 -4.52 20.03
N THR A 78 -18.77 -4.02 18.79
CA THR A 78 -18.88 -4.85 17.59
C THR A 78 -17.83 -5.96 17.58
N ILE A 79 -16.58 -5.67 17.98
CA ILE A 79 -15.51 -6.68 18.09
C ILE A 79 -15.78 -7.69 19.20
N GLU A 80 -16.38 -7.26 20.31
CA GLU A 80 -16.74 -8.18 21.41
C GLU A 80 -17.88 -9.14 21.03
N GLU A 81 -18.84 -8.67 20.22
CA GLU A 81 -19.97 -9.49 19.73
C GLU A 81 -19.60 -10.31 18.48
N HIS A 82 -18.78 -9.74 17.60
CA HIS A 82 -18.39 -10.27 16.31
C HIS A 82 -16.87 -10.11 16.11
N PRO A 83 -16.05 -10.96 16.78
CA PRO A 83 -14.60 -10.81 16.79
C PRO A 83 -13.91 -11.06 15.44
N ASP A 84 -14.62 -11.72 14.51
CA ASP A 84 -14.22 -11.94 13.12
C ASP A 84 -14.70 -10.84 12.16
N SER A 85 -15.23 -9.72 12.66
CA SER A 85 -15.68 -8.62 11.81
C SER A 85 -14.50 -7.87 11.20
N PHE A 86 -14.16 -8.20 9.94
CA PHE A 86 -13.14 -7.48 9.17
C PHE A 86 -13.37 -5.96 9.19
N GLY A 87 -14.62 -5.54 8.96
CA GLY A 87 -14.97 -4.12 8.91
C GLY A 87 -14.71 -3.40 10.23
N ALA A 88 -14.98 -4.05 11.37
CA ALA A 88 -14.73 -3.47 12.68
C ALA A 88 -13.22 -3.27 12.93
N TRP A 89 -12.40 -4.28 12.66
CA TRP A 89 -10.94 -4.19 12.80
C TRP A 89 -10.31 -3.21 11.80
N PHE A 90 -10.79 -3.18 10.56
CA PHE A 90 -10.37 -2.22 9.55
C PHE A 90 -10.68 -0.77 9.96
N ASN A 91 -11.89 -0.51 10.45
CA ASN A 91 -12.32 0.81 10.91
C ASN A 91 -11.60 1.22 12.20
N MET A 92 -11.33 0.27 13.11
CA MET A 92 -10.52 0.51 14.30
C MET A 92 -9.14 1.05 13.93
N GLY A 93 -8.45 0.40 12.98
CA GLY A 93 -7.15 0.87 12.50
C GLY A 93 -7.23 2.25 11.86
N SER A 94 -8.29 2.52 11.11
CA SER A 94 -8.53 3.82 10.47
C SER A 94 -8.71 4.94 11.50
N ILE A 95 -9.54 4.73 12.53
CA ILE A 95 -9.72 5.73 13.61
C ILE A 95 -8.42 5.93 14.38
N LYS A 96 -7.74 4.84 14.77
CA LYS A 96 -6.45 4.94 15.48
C LYS A 96 -5.41 5.73 14.68
N SER A 97 -5.33 5.51 13.36
CA SER A 97 -4.44 6.27 12.49
C SER A 97 -4.80 7.76 12.41
N VAL A 98 -6.09 8.12 12.43
CA VAL A 98 -6.54 9.52 12.44
C VAL A 98 -6.09 10.25 13.72
N PHE A 99 -6.07 9.56 14.85
CA PHE A 99 -5.66 10.10 16.15
C PHE A 99 -4.14 10.02 16.40
N GLY A 100 -3.35 9.55 15.43
CA GLY A 100 -1.90 9.39 15.57
C GLY A 100 -1.47 8.13 16.34
N ASP A 101 -2.39 7.23 16.71
CA ASP A 101 -2.08 5.92 17.28
C ASP A 101 -1.63 4.94 16.18
N PHE A 102 -0.45 5.20 15.62
CA PHE A 102 0.07 4.44 14.49
C PHE A 102 0.39 2.99 14.85
N GLN A 103 0.85 2.72 16.08
CA GLN A 103 1.08 1.35 16.54
C GLN A 103 -0.23 0.58 16.69
N GLY A 104 -1.24 1.17 17.33
CA GLY A 104 -2.55 0.52 17.42
C GLY A 104 -3.22 0.35 16.05
N ALA A 105 -2.99 1.29 15.12
CA ALA A 105 -3.49 1.18 13.75
C ALA A 105 -2.84 0.01 13.00
N GLU A 106 -1.53 -0.14 13.13
CA GLU A 106 -0.77 -1.28 12.62
C GLU A 106 -1.34 -2.60 13.14
N GLU A 107 -1.51 -2.74 14.47
CA GLU A 107 -2.05 -3.93 15.11
C GLU A 107 -3.46 -4.28 14.59
N ALA A 108 -4.36 -3.31 14.53
CA ALA A 108 -5.74 -3.52 14.09
C ALA A 108 -5.83 -3.89 12.60
N TRP A 109 -5.06 -3.24 11.73
CA TRP A 109 -5.01 -3.59 10.31
C TRP A 109 -4.33 -4.93 10.06
N LEU A 110 -3.24 -5.25 10.77
CA LEU A 110 -2.63 -6.59 10.70
C LEU A 110 -3.63 -7.67 11.11
N TYR A 111 -4.38 -7.46 12.19
CA TYR A 111 -5.43 -8.39 12.61
C TYR A 111 -6.53 -8.55 11.54
N ALA A 112 -6.97 -7.44 10.92
CA ALA A 112 -7.92 -7.48 9.81
C ALA A 112 -7.40 -8.32 8.61
N THR A 113 -6.09 -8.29 8.32
CA THR A 113 -5.51 -9.15 7.27
C THR A 113 -5.55 -10.65 7.61
N GLN A 114 -5.59 -11.01 8.90
CA GLN A 114 -5.73 -12.41 9.33
C GLN A 114 -7.18 -12.87 9.22
N ILE A 115 -8.14 -12.01 9.53
CA ILE A 115 -9.58 -12.29 9.37
C ILE A 115 -9.96 -12.48 7.91
N SER A 116 -9.47 -11.61 7.03
CA SER A 116 -9.75 -11.66 5.59
C SER A 116 -8.47 -11.71 4.78
N PRO A 117 -7.85 -12.89 4.64
CA PRO A 117 -6.58 -13.06 3.94
C PRO A 117 -6.63 -12.85 2.43
N LEU A 118 -7.77 -12.50 1.84
CA LEU A 118 -7.88 -12.15 0.42
C LEU A 118 -8.17 -10.66 0.20
N GLN A 119 -8.46 -9.89 1.24
CA GLN A 119 -8.69 -8.46 1.10
C GLN A 119 -7.36 -7.68 1.13
N ALA A 120 -7.16 -6.78 0.17
CA ALA A 120 -5.95 -5.99 0.01
C ALA A 120 -6.03 -4.62 0.70
N ARG A 121 -7.22 -4.14 1.05
CA ARG A 121 -7.42 -2.78 1.55
C ARG A 121 -6.63 -2.45 2.83
N SER A 122 -6.61 -3.35 3.81
CA SER A 122 -5.80 -3.17 5.03
C SER A 122 -4.31 -3.16 4.72
N LEU A 123 -3.85 -3.93 3.73
CA LEU A 123 -2.45 -3.97 3.31
C LEU A 123 -2.03 -2.66 2.62
N MET A 124 -2.89 -2.08 1.80
CA MET A 124 -2.64 -0.75 1.22
C MET A 124 -2.47 0.32 2.33
N ASN A 125 -3.39 0.35 3.31
CA ASN A 125 -3.29 1.26 4.46
C ASN A 125 -2.02 1.03 5.30
N LEU A 126 -1.63 -0.23 5.49
CA LEU A 126 -0.36 -0.57 6.15
C LEU A 126 0.84 -0.06 5.35
N GLY A 127 0.85 -0.22 4.03
CA GLY A 127 1.90 0.31 3.15
C GLY A 127 2.08 1.82 3.32
N ASP A 128 0.96 2.55 3.29
CA ASP A 128 0.95 4.01 3.49
C ASP A 128 1.40 4.41 4.90
N LEU A 129 0.93 3.70 5.93
CA LEU A 129 1.33 3.92 7.31
C LEU A 129 2.85 3.76 7.48
N TYR A 130 3.40 2.66 6.95
CA TYR A 130 4.82 2.35 7.03
C TYR A 130 5.68 3.33 6.25
N ARG A 131 5.26 3.74 5.05
CA ARG A 131 5.98 4.72 4.23
C ARG A 131 5.93 6.13 4.82
N ASN A 132 4.75 6.55 5.29
CA ASN A 132 4.50 7.97 5.57
C ASN A 132 4.66 8.33 7.04
N LYS A 133 4.26 7.45 7.96
CA LYS A 133 4.20 7.75 9.41
C LYS A 133 5.31 7.04 10.18
N LEU A 134 5.45 5.73 10.00
CA LEU A 134 6.43 4.92 10.74
C LEU A 134 7.83 4.89 10.09
N LYS A 135 7.96 5.34 8.84
CA LYS A 135 9.21 5.36 8.07
C LYS A 135 9.94 4.01 8.03
N ASN A 136 9.18 2.92 8.00
CA ASN A 136 9.69 1.56 7.86
C ASN A 136 9.47 1.07 6.43
N TYR A 137 10.45 1.31 5.56
CA TYR A 137 10.29 1.06 4.12
C TYR A 137 10.25 -0.43 3.75
N GLU A 138 10.91 -1.29 4.53
CA GLU A 138 10.84 -2.75 4.37
C GLU A 138 9.41 -3.26 4.61
N LYS A 139 8.76 -2.79 5.69
CA LYS A 139 7.36 -3.11 5.95
C LYS A 139 6.41 -2.53 4.90
N ALA A 140 6.71 -1.33 4.40
CA ALA A 140 5.90 -0.70 3.35
C ALA A 140 5.95 -1.52 2.05
N GLU A 141 7.15 -1.94 1.63
CA GLU A 141 7.36 -2.82 0.48
C GLU A 141 6.59 -4.13 0.65
N TRP A 142 6.72 -4.79 1.81
CA TRP A 142 5.96 -6.02 2.10
C TRP A 142 4.46 -5.80 1.93
N ALA A 143 3.92 -4.71 2.48
CA ALA A 143 2.49 -4.47 2.49
C ALA A 143 1.93 -4.19 1.07
N TYR A 144 2.62 -3.36 0.27
CA TYR A 144 2.20 -3.11 -1.12
C TYR A 144 2.34 -4.35 -1.99
N ILE A 145 3.42 -5.12 -1.89
CA ILE A 145 3.58 -6.37 -2.64
C ILE A 145 2.49 -7.37 -2.26
N SER A 146 2.25 -7.55 -0.96
CA SER A 146 1.19 -8.42 -0.47
C SER A 146 -0.18 -7.99 -0.99
N ALA A 147 -0.45 -6.68 -1.07
CA ALA A 147 -1.70 -6.16 -1.62
C ALA A 147 -1.86 -6.49 -3.11
N ILE A 148 -0.79 -6.33 -3.91
CA ILE A 148 -0.77 -6.66 -5.34
C ILE A 148 -1.06 -8.15 -5.57
N GLU A 149 -0.49 -9.03 -4.74
CA GLU A 149 -0.67 -10.48 -4.84
C GLU A 149 -2.09 -10.97 -4.56
N ARG A 150 -2.89 -10.21 -3.80
CA ARG A 150 -4.26 -10.63 -3.48
C ARG A 150 -5.20 -10.55 -4.68
N HIS A 151 -4.84 -9.78 -5.71
CA HIS A 151 -5.71 -9.51 -6.88
C HIS A 151 -7.13 -9.10 -6.46
N ASP A 152 -7.23 -8.35 -5.37
CA ASP A 152 -8.50 -7.93 -4.78
C ASP A 152 -9.07 -6.75 -5.56
N ALA A 153 -10.22 -6.97 -6.21
CA ALA A 153 -10.93 -5.95 -6.97
C ALA A 153 -11.41 -4.76 -6.11
N SER A 154 -11.38 -4.86 -4.78
CA SER A 154 -11.73 -3.75 -3.87
C SER A 154 -10.68 -2.64 -3.82
N VAL A 155 -9.49 -2.88 -4.39
CA VAL A 155 -8.37 -1.94 -4.46
C VAL A 155 -7.96 -1.74 -5.92
N ASP A 156 -7.67 -0.49 -6.27
CA ASP A 156 -7.13 -0.16 -7.58
C ASP A 156 -5.69 -0.70 -7.71
N SER A 157 -5.52 -1.70 -8.57
CA SER A 157 -4.22 -2.31 -8.80
C SER A 157 -3.24 -1.32 -9.44
N VAL A 158 -3.70 -0.39 -10.30
CA VAL A 158 -2.86 0.66 -10.89
C VAL A 158 -2.23 1.51 -9.78
N ALA A 159 -3.06 1.94 -8.81
CA ALA A 159 -2.59 2.67 -7.65
C ALA A 159 -1.53 1.89 -6.85
N LEU A 160 -1.70 0.58 -6.63
CA LEU A 160 -0.71 -0.23 -5.89
C LEU A 160 0.65 -0.28 -6.58
N TYR A 161 0.69 -0.48 -7.90
CA TYR A 161 1.93 -0.43 -8.68
C TYR A 161 2.56 0.96 -8.63
N ARG A 162 1.76 2.03 -8.74
CA ARG A 162 2.24 3.41 -8.60
C ARG A 162 2.85 3.66 -7.22
N GLU A 163 2.18 3.26 -6.14
CA GLU A 163 2.66 3.50 -4.78
C GLU A 163 3.94 2.71 -4.48
N LEU A 164 4.04 1.46 -4.90
CA LEU A 164 5.27 0.67 -4.74
C LEU A 164 6.43 1.25 -5.55
N ALA A 165 6.17 1.64 -6.80
CA ALA A 165 7.18 2.27 -7.64
C ALA A 165 7.65 3.62 -7.05
N SER A 166 6.71 4.41 -6.50
CA SER A 166 6.99 5.68 -5.82
C SER A 166 7.74 5.48 -4.51
N LEU A 167 7.44 4.42 -3.75
CA LEU A 167 8.20 4.01 -2.58
C LEU A 167 9.67 3.83 -2.98
N TYR A 168 9.97 3.00 -3.99
CA TYR A 168 11.35 2.78 -4.42
C TYR A 168 12.03 4.03 -4.96
N ARG A 169 11.32 4.83 -5.77
CA ARG A 169 11.88 6.04 -6.39
C ARG A 169 12.26 7.10 -5.36
N PHE A 170 11.41 7.34 -4.37
CA PHE A 170 11.49 8.56 -3.53
C PHE A 170 11.73 8.32 -2.04
N SER A 171 11.46 7.13 -1.51
CA SER A 171 11.51 6.87 -0.07
C SER A 171 12.48 5.74 0.27
N TYR A 172 12.47 4.64 -0.48
CA TYR A 172 13.35 3.50 -0.32
C TYR A 172 14.43 3.49 -1.41
N THR A 173 15.27 4.53 -1.38
CA THR A 173 16.15 4.89 -2.50
C THR A 173 17.25 3.87 -2.83
N GLU A 174 17.55 2.96 -1.91
CA GLU A 174 18.40 1.79 -2.13
C GLU A 174 17.84 0.83 -3.19
N LYS A 175 16.54 0.95 -3.51
CA LYS A 175 15.83 0.16 -4.53
C LYS A 175 15.36 1.00 -5.72
N LYS A 176 15.82 2.25 -5.85
CA LYS A 176 15.31 3.21 -6.86
C LYS A 176 15.41 2.69 -8.31
N GLU A 177 16.40 1.85 -8.60
CA GLU A 177 16.60 1.22 -9.91
C GLU A 177 15.46 0.28 -10.30
N PHE A 178 14.69 -0.21 -9.32
CA PHE A 178 13.53 -1.07 -9.56
C PHE A 178 12.24 -0.28 -9.82
N ALA A 179 12.20 1.03 -9.58
CA ALA A 179 10.96 1.82 -9.66
C ALA A 179 10.25 1.69 -11.02
N ILE A 180 10.96 1.94 -12.13
CA ILE A 180 10.38 1.80 -13.47
C ILE A 180 10.00 0.34 -13.77
N SER A 181 10.75 -0.64 -13.24
CA SER A 181 10.44 -2.06 -13.42
C SER A 181 9.14 -2.50 -12.73
N ILE A 182 8.74 -1.83 -11.65
CA ILE A 182 7.44 -2.06 -11.01
C ILE A 182 6.31 -1.55 -11.91
N LEU A 183 6.47 -0.37 -12.51
CA LEU A 183 5.48 0.16 -13.46
C LEU A 183 5.35 -0.73 -14.71
N GLU A 184 6.48 -1.22 -15.24
CA GLU A 184 6.52 -2.20 -16.35
C GLU A 184 5.69 -3.45 -16.01
N GLN A 185 5.78 -3.95 -14.79
CA GLN A 185 5.02 -5.14 -14.37
C GLN A 185 3.52 -4.86 -14.29
N GLY A 186 3.11 -3.69 -13.81
CA GLY A 186 1.70 -3.29 -13.84
C GLY A 186 1.16 -3.16 -15.27
N ILE A 187 1.96 -2.63 -16.20
CA ILE A 187 1.64 -2.59 -17.63
C ILE A 187 1.49 -4.01 -18.20
N GLU A 188 2.43 -4.90 -17.92
CA GLU A 188 2.41 -6.30 -18.39
C GLU A 188 1.22 -7.09 -17.83
N ALA A 189 0.69 -6.69 -16.68
CA ALA A 189 -0.54 -7.23 -16.08
C ALA A 189 -1.84 -6.69 -16.72
N ASP A 190 -1.74 -5.99 -17.86
CA ASP A 190 -2.85 -5.37 -18.60
C ASP A 190 -3.63 -4.32 -17.78
N LEU A 191 -2.98 -3.72 -16.78
CA LEU A 191 -3.55 -2.64 -15.97
C LEU A 191 -3.31 -1.25 -16.61
N GLY A 192 -2.52 -1.18 -17.67
CA GLY A 192 -2.08 0.06 -18.33
C GLY A 192 -3.02 0.61 -19.39
N ASN A 193 -4.24 0.09 -19.54
CA ASN A 193 -5.13 0.48 -20.63
C ASN A 193 -5.53 1.98 -20.63
N ASP A 194 -5.42 2.67 -19.49
CA ASP A 194 -5.89 4.04 -19.30
C ASP A 194 -4.78 5.12 -19.21
N SER A 195 -3.55 4.81 -19.62
CA SER A 195 -2.36 5.71 -19.70
C SER A 195 -1.44 5.79 -18.49
N GLU A 196 -1.96 5.73 -17.25
CA GLU A 196 -1.23 6.17 -16.06
C GLU A 196 0.14 5.51 -15.89
N LEU A 197 0.22 4.18 -15.93
CA LEU A 197 1.49 3.48 -15.74
C LEU A 197 2.47 3.74 -16.89
N PHE A 198 1.98 3.89 -18.12
CA PHE A 198 2.83 4.18 -19.28
C PHE A 198 3.41 5.58 -19.22
N THR A 199 2.58 6.58 -18.94
CA THR A 199 3.03 7.99 -18.88
C THR A 199 3.96 8.21 -17.71
N LEU A 200 3.70 7.60 -16.55
CA LEU A 200 4.58 7.68 -15.40
C LEU A 200 5.94 7.01 -15.67
N ALA A 201 5.94 5.82 -16.26
CA ALA A 201 7.18 5.11 -16.61
C ALA A 201 7.98 5.88 -17.68
N GLY A 202 7.30 6.45 -18.68
CA GLY A 202 7.88 7.29 -19.71
C GLY A 202 8.50 8.57 -19.15
N MET A 203 7.78 9.26 -18.27
CA MET A 203 8.24 10.48 -17.59
C MET A 203 9.48 10.20 -16.75
N TRP A 204 9.47 9.16 -15.91
CA TRP A 204 10.63 8.83 -15.08
C TRP A 204 11.84 8.38 -15.90
N ALA A 205 11.63 7.63 -17.00
CA ALA A 205 12.72 7.30 -17.92
C ALA A 205 13.33 8.55 -18.57
N TRP A 206 12.50 9.54 -18.93
CA TRP A 206 12.97 10.82 -19.46
C TRP A 206 13.79 11.59 -18.42
N GLU A 207 13.31 11.66 -17.17
CA GLU A 207 14.04 12.30 -16.05
C GLU A 207 15.39 11.65 -15.79
N ASP A 208 15.46 10.32 -15.91
CA ASP A 208 16.70 9.54 -15.76
C ASP A 208 17.62 9.66 -17.00
N GLY A 209 17.19 10.39 -18.05
CA GLY A 209 17.94 10.63 -19.28
C GLY A 209 17.87 9.48 -20.30
N ASP A 210 17.07 8.45 -20.04
CA ASP A 210 16.85 7.32 -20.94
C ASP A 210 15.71 7.65 -21.93
N PHE A 211 16.00 8.53 -22.88
CA PHE A 211 15.04 9.01 -23.86
C PHE A 211 14.49 7.91 -24.78
N GLU A 212 15.30 6.88 -25.05
CA GLU A 212 14.87 5.72 -25.86
C GLU A 212 13.83 4.90 -25.09
N LYS A 213 14.08 4.62 -23.80
CA LYS A 213 13.11 3.93 -22.97
C LYS A 213 11.84 4.77 -22.75
N ALA A 214 12.00 6.08 -22.54
CA ALA A 214 10.88 7.00 -22.44
C ALA A 214 9.99 6.94 -23.68
N ALA A 215 10.57 7.06 -24.88
CA ALA A 215 9.84 6.96 -26.14
C ALA A 215 9.14 5.60 -26.27
N GLY A 216 9.81 4.52 -25.90
CA GLY A 216 9.26 3.16 -25.94
C GLY A 216 7.99 2.97 -25.12
N PHE A 217 7.86 3.62 -23.96
CA PHE A 217 6.63 3.57 -23.16
C PHE A 217 5.46 4.27 -23.84
N TYR A 218 5.68 5.47 -24.38
CA TYR A 218 4.64 6.21 -25.10
C TYR A 218 4.24 5.51 -26.41
N GLU A 219 5.19 4.89 -27.11
CA GLU A 219 4.90 4.08 -28.31
C GLU A 219 4.04 2.84 -27.98
N GLN A 220 4.34 2.15 -26.88
CA GLN A 220 3.50 1.03 -26.42
C GLN A 220 2.10 1.51 -26.05
N TYR A 221 1.99 2.61 -25.30
CA TYR A 221 0.69 3.19 -24.95
C TYR A 221 -0.14 3.54 -26.19
N LEU A 222 0.47 4.20 -27.18
CA LEU A 222 -0.18 4.57 -28.44
C LEU A 222 -0.51 3.38 -29.35
N THR A 223 0.14 2.23 -29.16
CA THR A 223 -0.23 1.00 -29.88
C THR A 223 -1.59 0.49 -29.41
N VAL A 224 -1.88 0.61 -28.12
CA VAL A 224 -3.17 0.21 -27.53
C VAL A 224 -4.21 1.32 -27.66
N ASN A 225 -3.78 2.58 -27.57
CA ASN A 225 -4.63 3.76 -27.60
C ASN A 225 -4.18 4.76 -28.69
N PRO A 226 -4.44 4.47 -29.98
CA PRO A 226 -3.87 5.21 -31.11
C PRO A 226 -4.35 6.65 -31.25
N ASP A 227 -5.46 7.03 -30.62
CA ASP A 227 -6.07 8.36 -30.76
C ASP A 227 -5.65 9.36 -29.67
N GLN A 228 -4.74 8.97 -28.79
CA GLN A 228 -4.33 9.78 -27.63
C GLN A 228 -3.42 10.94 -28.05
N VAL A 229 -4.02 12.12 -28.20
CA VAL A 229 -3.36 13.33 -28.71
C VAL A 229 -2.21 13.78 -27.81
N GLU A 230 -2.40 13.79 -26.49
CA GLU A 230 -1.36 14.25 -25.57
C GLU A 230 -0.15 13.30 -25.56
N ALA A 231 -0.37 11.99 -25.58
CA ALA A 231 0.72 11.02 -25.66
C ALA A 231 1.53 11.13 -26.98
N LYS A 232 0.90 11.50 -28.10
CA LYS A 232 1.63 11.80 -29.35
C LYS A 232 2.51 13.04 -29.21
N LYS A 233 2.02 14.10 -28.59
CA LYS A 233 2.80 15.32 -28.34
C LYS A 233 3.98 15.05 -27.41
N ASP A 234 3.74 14.31 -26.32
CA ASP A 234 4.80 13.94 -25.38
C ASP A 234 5.87 13.08 -26.05
N LEU A 235 5.48 12.11 -26.88
CA LEU A 235 6.42 11.31 -27.68
C LEU A 235 7.26 12.19 -28.62
N GLU A 236 6.65 13.20 -29.27
CA GLU A 236 7.40 14.16 -30.09
C GLU A 236 8.40 14.98 -29.26
N ARG A 237 8.00 15.46 -28.07
CA ARG A 237 8.88 16.18 -27.13
C ARG A 237 10.05 15.31 -26.70
N ILE A 238 9.80 14.05 -26.31
CA ILE A 238 10.83 13.09 -25.92
C ILE A 238 11.84 12.89 -27.06
N ARG A 239 11.37 12.70 -28.30
CA ARG A 239 12.24 12.54 -29.47
C ARG A 239 13.08 13.78 -29.78
N ARG A 240 12.56 14.98 -29.47
CA ARG A 240 13.29 16.26 -29.57
C ARG A 240 14.12 16.58 -28.33
N ARG A 241 14.04 15.76 -27.28
CA ARG A 241 14.67 15.97 -25.96
C ARG A 241 14.20 17.27 -25.30
N GLU A 242 12.94 17.62 -25.53
CA GLU A 242 12.27 18.74 -24.88
C GLU A 242 11.66 18.30 -23.54
N PRO A 243 11.52 19.20 -22.55
CA PRO A 243 10.85 18.90 -21.30
C PRO A 243 9.41 18.42 -21.47
N LEU A 244 9.03 17.39 -20.72
CA LEU A 244 7.65 17.00 -20.55
C LEU A 244 6.91 18.02 -19.66
N PRO A 245 5.59 18.22 -19.89
CA PRO A 245 4.79 19.19 -19.14
C PRO A 245 4.58 18.82 -17.67
#